data_AF-A0A1H0GGZ9-F1
#
_entry.id   AF-A0A1H0GGZ9-F1
#
_cell.length_a   1.000
_cell.length_b   1.000
_cell.length_c   1.000
_cell.angle_alpha   90.00
_cell.angle_beta   90.00
_cell.angle_gamma   90.00
#
_symmetry.space_group_name_H-M   'P 1'
#
loop_
_entity.id
_entity.type
_entity.pdbx_description
1 polymer ?
#
loop_
_entity_poly.entity_id
_entity_poly.type
_entity_poly.pdbx_seq_one_letter_code
_entity_poly.pdbx_strand_id
1 'polypeptide(L)'
;MKNCIDRGLKVDGGMPGGLKVKRRAKSIHDKLNEERRNNRLNPLLANDWLSVYAMAVNEENAGGGRIVTAPTYGAAGVIPATIRYYLHFPEDATPADIRTFLLTAAAIGVNMPAR
;
A
#
# COMPACT_ATOMS: atom_id res chain seq x y z
N MET A 1 -6.56 -3.88 6.94
CA MET A 1 -5.50 -3.40 6.04
C MET A 1 -5.84 -3.60 4.56
N LYS A 2 -6.07 -4.83 4.07
CA LYS A 2 -6.47 -5.11 2.67
C LYS A 2 -7.56 -4.19 2.12
N ASN A 3 -8.70 -4.08 2.83
CA ASN A 3 -9.82 -3.24 2.37
C ASN A 3 -9.46 -1.75 2.24
N CYS A 4 -8.43 -1.26 2.95
CA CYS A 4 -7.95 0.12 2.80
C CYS A 4 -7.28 0.29 1.43
N ILE A 5 -6.38 -0.63 1.07
CA ILE A 5 -5.77 -0.67 -0.27
C ILE A 5 -6.86 -0.77 -1.33
N ASP A 6 -7.77 -1.74 -1.22
CA ASP A 6 -8.80 -1.99 -2.24
C ASP A 6 -9.73 -0.79 -2.46
N ARG A 7 -9.98 0.04 -1.43
CA ARG A 7 -10.72 1.29 -1.58
C ARG A 7 -9.86 2.36 -2.23
N GLY A 8 -8.64 2.60 -1.74
CA GLY A 8 -7.74 3.62 -2.30
C GLY A 8 -7.42 3.39 -3.78
N LEU A 9 -7.37 2.14 -4.23
CA LEU A 9 -7.18 1.78 -5.64
C LEU A 9 -8.41 2.03 -6.53
N LYS A 10 -9.57 2.40 -5.97
CA LYS A 10 -10.83 2.62 -6.72
C LYS A 10 -11.31 4.08 -6.69
N VAL A 11 -10.82 4.87 -5.74
CA VAL A 11 -11.27 6.25 -5.51
C VAL A 11 -10.48 7.21 -6.38
N ASP A 12 -11.20 8.03 -7.14
CA ASP A 12 -10.65 9.15 -7.91
C ASP A 12 -10.90 10.49 -7.21
N GLY A 13 -10.33 11.56 -7.77
CA GLY A 13 -10.69 12.94 -7.42
C GLY A 13 -9.59 13.70 -6.68
N GLY A 14 -9.96 14.85 -6.14
CA GLY A 14 -9.07 15.70 -5.35
C GLY A 14 -8.99 15.27 -3.89
N MET A 15 -7.84 15.49 -3.27
CA MET A 15 -7.64 15.38 -1.83
C MET A 15 -8.22 16.61 -1.14
N PRO A 16 -8.84 16.45 0.05
CA PRO A 16 -9.24 17.59 0.87
C PRO A 16 -8.00 18.34 1.40
N GLY A 17 -8.20 19.56 1.92
CA GLY A 17 -7.12 20.31 2.60
C GLY A 17 -6.48 21.45 1.78
N GLY A 18 -7.17 22.00 0.78
CA GLY A 18 -6.79 23.29 0.14
C GLY A 18 -5.59 23.24 -0.81
N LEU A 19 -4.74 22.21 -0.74
CA LEU A 19 -3.53 22.06 -1.56
C LEU A 19 -3.79 21.59 -3.02
N LYS A 20 -5.07 21.39 -3.40
CA LYS A 20 -5.50 20.94 -4.75
C LYS A 20 -4.75 19.69 -5.25
N VAL A 21 -4.34 18.80 -4.35
CA VAL A 21 -3.64 17.56 -4.69
C VAL A 21 -4.63 16.56 -5.28
N LYS A 22 -4.25 15.85 -6.35
CA LYS A 22 -5.09 14.79 -6.94
C LYS A 22 -4.72 13.43 -6.37
N ARG A 23 -5.72 12.57 -6.21
CA ARG A 23 -5.52 11.12 -6.04
C ARG A 23 -4.90 10.54 -7.30
N ARG A 24 -3.96 9.63 -7.12
CA ARG A 24 -3.17 9.05 -8.20
C ARG A 24 -3.17 7.52 -8.16
N ALA A 25 -3.42 6.91 -7.00
CA ALA A 25 -3.29 5.46 -6.80
C ALA A 25 -4.08 4.65 -7.84
N LYS A 26 -5.36 4.98 -8.07
CA LYS A 26 -6.19 4.32 -9.08
C LYS A 26 -5.58 4.38 -10.48
N SER A 27 -5.30 5.58 -10.98
CA SER A 27 -4.77 5.74 -12.34
C SER A 27 -3.44 5.04 -12.59
N ILE A 28 -2.56 4.99 -11.58
CA ILE A 28 -1.29 4.24 -11.66
C ILE A 28 -1.58 2.74 -11.64
N HIS A 29 -2.47 2.27 -10.78
CA HIS A 29 -2.86 0.87 -10.69
C HIS A 29 -3.48 0.35 -12.00
N ASP A 30 -4.33 1.13 -12.63
CA ASP A 30 -4.96 0.75 -13.90
C ASP A 30 -3.92 0.62 -15.02
N LYS A 31 -2.93 1.52 -15.06
CA LYS A 31 -1.77 1.43 -15.97
C LYS A 31 -0.92 0.20 -15.69
N LEU A 32 -0.61 -0.10 -14.43
CA LEU A 32 0.20 -1.28 -14.08
C LEU A 32 -0.51 -2.60 -14.44
N ASN A 33 -1.83 -2.65 -14.29
CA ASN A 33 -2.61 -3.80 -14.77
C ASN A 33 -2.59 -3.93 -16.29
N GLU A 34 -2.63 -2.81 -17.02
CA GLU A 34 -2.50 -2.80 -18.46
C GLU A 34 -1.12 -3.26 -18.93
N GLU A 35 -0.04 -2.75 -18.33
CA GLU A 35 1.32 -3.18 -18.64
C GLU A 35 1.52 -4.68 -18.40
N ARG A 36 0.96 -5.19 -17.29
CA ARG A 36 0.99 -6.62 -16.98
C ARG A 36 0.24 -7.46 -18.01
N ARG A 37 -0.96 -7.03 -18.44
CA ARG A 37 -1.72 -7.72 -19.49
C ARG A 37 -1.00 -7.73 -20.83
N ASN A 38 -0.28 -6.67 -21.13
CA ASN A 38 0.45 -6.51 -22.39
C ASN A 38 1.84 -7.16 -22.37
N ASN A 39 2.21 -7.91 -21.31
CA ASN A 39 3.53 -8.50 -21.11
C ASN A 39 4.69 -7.52 -21.38
N ARG A 40 4.52 -6.22 -21.04
CA ARG A 40 5.60 -5.25 -21.18
C ARG A 40 6.71 -5.58 -20.18
N LEU A 41 7.93 -5.71 -20.69
CA LEU A 41 9.14 -5.81 -19.86
C LEU A 41 9.32 -4.49 -19.08
N ASN A 42 8.92 -4.48 -17.81
CA ASN A 42 9.21 -3.41 -16.87
C ASN A 42 10.05 -4.01 -15.72
N PRO A 43 11.37 -3.77 -15.68
CA PRO A 43 12.24 -4.31 -14.64
C PRO A 43 11.93 -3.74 -13.24
N LEU A 44 11.17 -2.65 -13.15
CA LEU A 44 10.78 -1.98 -11.90
C LEU A 44 9.33 -2.27 -11.49
N LEU A 45 8.63 -3.16 -12.21
CA LEU A 45 7.20 -3.44 -12.01
C LEU A 45 6.87 -3.78 -10.55
N ALA A 46 7.72 -4.57 -9.90
CA ALA A 46 7.64 -4.89 -8.48
C ALA A 46 7.56 -3.65 -7.58
N ASN A 47 8.44 -2.68 -7.80
CA ASN A 47 8.52 -1.43 -7.03
C ASN A 47 7.33 -0.51 -7.30
N ASP A 48 6.84 -0.48 -8.55
CA ASP A 48 5.68 0.31 -8.91
C ASP A 48 4.41 -0.21 -8.22
N TRP A 49 4.25 -1.53 -8.15
CA TRP A 49 3.16 -2.17 -7.41
C TRP A 49 3.26 -1.91 -5.90
N LEU A 50 4.45 -2.00 -5.30
CA LEU A 50 4.62 -1.64 -3.89
C LEU A 50 4.24 -0.18 -3.64
N SER A 51 4.69 0.72 -4.50
CA SER A 51 4.43 2.16 -4.41
C SER A 51 2.95 2.49 -4.53
N VAL A 52 2.22 1.85 -5.46
CA VAL A 52 0.80 2.10 -5.65
C VAL A 52 -0.04 1.62 -4.47
N TYR A 53 0.34 0.50 -3.84
CA TYR A 53 -0.33 0.03 -2.62
C TYR A 53 -0.12 0.98 -1.44
N ALA A 54 1.09 1.51 -1.26
CA ALA A 54 1.37 2.49 -0.21
C ALA A 54 0.61 3.80 -0.46
N MET A 55 0.59 4.28 -1.70
CA MET A 55 -0.17 5.47 -2.09
C MET A 55 -1.67 5.30 -1.82
N ALA A 56 -2.26 4.14 -2.17
CA ALA A 56 -3.67 3.88 -1.93
C ALA A 56 -4.06 4.09 -0.46
N VAL A 57 -3.25 3.57 0.47
CA VAL A 57 -3.49 3.72 1.91
C VAL A 57 -3.29 5.16 2.38
N ASN A 58 -2.26 5.85 1.89
CA ASN A 58 -2.00 7.23 2.28
C ASN A 58 -3.07 8.20 1.73
N GLU A 59 -3.59 7.93 0.54
CA GLU A 59 -4.71 8.68 -0.05
C GLU A 59 -6.04 8.40 0.70
N GLU A 60 -6.28 7.17 1.16
CA GLU A 60 -7.40 6.87 2.07
C GLU A 60 -7.26 7.61 3.41
N ASN A 61 -6.06 7.60 4.01
CA ASN A 61 -5.79 8.32 5.26
C ASN A 61 -6.11 9.81 5.13
N ALA A 62 -5.53 10.47 4.12
CA ALA A 62 -5.75 11.89 3.91
C ALA A 62 -7.16 12.21 3.37
N GLY A 63 -7.93 11.21 2.93
CA GLY A 63 -9.36 11.32 2.63
C GLY A 63 -10.29 11.18 3.84
N GLY A 64 -9.76 10.93 5.05
CA GLY A 64 -10.57 10.62 6.23
C GLY A 64 -11.15 9.21 6.22
N GLY A 65 -10.62 8.31 5.39
CA GLY A 65 -11.03 6.92 5.32
C GLY A 65 -10.61 6.12 6.55
N ARG A 66 -11.17 4.92 6.70
CA ARG A 66 -10.82 4.01 7.80
C ARG A 66 -9.44 3.40 7.56
N ILE A 67 -8.49 3.70 8.45
CA ILE A 67 -7.12 3.17 8.40
C ILE A 67 -6.73 2.40 9.66
N VAL A 68 -5.61 1.67 9.59
CA VAL A 68 -4.93 1.06 10.74
C VAL A 68 -3.56 1.70 10.84
N THR A 69 -3.17 2.13 12.03
CA THR A 69 -1.85 2.74 12.26
C THR A 69 -0.74 1.72 12.10
N ALA A 70 0.42 2.14 11.60
CA ALA A 70 1.57 1.26 11.41
C ALA A 70 2.92 2.01 11.32
N PRO A 71 3.45 2.57 12.43
CA PRO A 71 2.86 2.68 13.77
C PRO A 71 1.99 3.92 13.96
N THR A 72 2.02 4.88 13.04
CA THR A 72 1.23 6.12 13.07
C THR A 72 0.31 6.23 11.86
N TYR A 73 -0.54 7.25 11.82
CA TYR A 73 -1.37 7.58 10.65
C TYR A 73 -0.50 7.90 9.42
N GLY A 74 0.58 8.67 9.59
CA GLY A 74 1.45 9.09 8.48
C GLY A 74 2.26 7.95 7.85
N ALA A 75 2.62 6.92 8.64
CA ALA A 75 3.35 5.75 8.17
C ALA A 75 2.45 4.57 7.77
N ALA A 76 1.12 4.72 7.86
CA ALA A 76 0.16 3.62 7.76
C ALA A 76 0.23 2.83 6.45
N GLY A 77 0.74 3.41 5.36
CA GLY A 77 0.85 2.76 4.07
C GLY A 77 1.94 1.69 3.95
N VAL A 78 2.98 1.70 4.79
CA VAL A 78 4.18 0.87 4.61
C VAL A 78 3.87 -0.62 4.83
N ILE A 79 3.48 -0.99 6.04
CA ILE A 79 3.15 -2.38 6.43
C ILE A 79 2.14 -3.05 5.48
N PRO A 80 0.97 -2.47 5.16
CA PRO A 80 0.00 -3.11 4.28
C PRO A 80 0.50 -3.23 2.83
N ALA A 81 1.29 -2.28 2.33
CA ALA A 81 1.87 -2.35 1.00
C ALA A 81 2.87 -3.51 0.87
N THR A 82 3.76 -3.67 1.87
CA THR A 82 4.71 -4.78 1.91
C THR A 82 4.02 -6.14 1.94
N ILE A 83 3.00 -6.31 2.79
CA ILE A 83 2.21 -7.55 2.85
C ILE A 83 1.54 -7.82 1.49
N ARG A 84 0.90 -6.80 0.90
CA ARG A 84 0.20 -6.97 -0.38
C ARG A 84 1.15 -7.31 -1.51
N TYR A 85 2.34 -6.70 -1.53
CA TYR A 85 3.42 -7.02 -2.47
C TYR A 85 3.87 -8.48 -2.31
N TYR A 86 4.14 -8.91 -1.08
CA TYR A 86 4.60 -10.27 -0.79
C TYR A 86 3.56 -11.34 -1.19
N LEU A 87 2.27 -11.04 -1.05
CA LEU A 87 1.20 -11.95 -1.51
C LEU A 87 0.95 -11.90 -3.03
N HIS A 88 1.57 -10.97 -3.77
CA HIS A 88 1.27 -10.74 -5.17
C HIS A 88 2.32 -11.33 -6.13
N PHE A 89 3.58 -11.46 -5.70
CA PHE A 89 4.69 -11.83 -6.57
C PHE A 89 5.27 -13.22 -6.26
N PRO A 90 5.67 -13.53 -5.01
CA PRO A 90 5.99 -14.90 -4.61
C PRO A 90 4.81 -15.86 -4.77
N GLU A 91 5.04 -17.03 -5.36
CA GLU A 91 4.02 -18.08 -5.52
C GLU A 91 3.81 -18.91 -4.24
N ASP A 92 4.79 -18.90 -3.32
CA ASP A 92 4.83 -19.67 -2.08
C ASP A 92 4.30 -18.89 -0.86
N ALA A 93 3.85 -17.65 -1.05
CA ALA A 93 3.34 -16.83 0.05
C ALA A 93 2.04 -17.39 0.64
N THR A 94 2.05 -17.65 1.94
CA THR A 94 0.92 -18.22 2.68
C THR A 94 0.28 -17.21 3.63
N PRO A 95 -0.99 -17.43 4.06
CA PRO A 95 -1.60 -16.63 5.11
C PRO A 95 -0.83 -16.68 6.45
N ALA A 96 -0.08 -17.75 6.72
CA ALA A 96 0.72 -17.88 7.93
C ALA A 96 1.89 -16.88 7.96
N ASP A 97 2.46 -16.55 6.79
CA ASP A 97 3.56 -15.59 6.66
C ASP A 97 3.13 -14.19 7.07
N ILE A 98 1.84 -13.84 6.89
CA ILE A 98 1.29 -12.56 7.37
C ILE A 98 1.44 -12.45 8.89
N ARG A 99 1.14 -13.53 9.63
CA ARG A 99 1.28 -13.57 11.09
C ARG A 99 2.74 -13.40 11.49
N THR A 100 3.63 -14.16 10.87
CA THR A 100 5.08 -14.07 11.12
C THR A 100 5.59 -12.67 10.83
N PHE A 101 5.23 -12.09 9.69
CA PHE A 101 5.60 -10.73 9.31
C PHE A 101 5.16 -9.69 10.35
N LEU A 102 3.89 -9.74 10.78
CA LEU A 102 3.36 -8.78 11.75
C LEU A 102 4.03 -8.90 13.13
N LEU A 103 4.28 -10.13 13.60
CA LEU A 103 4.97 -10.37 14.87
C LEU A 103 6.43 -9.90 14.82
N THR A 104 7.14 -10.19 13.73
CA THR A 104 8.52 -9.72 13.53
C THR A 104 8.57 -8.20 13.40
N ALA A 105 7.67 -7.58 12.65
CA ALA A 105 7.59 -6.13 12.52
C ALA A 105 7.31 -5.45 13.86
N ALA A 106 6.41 -6.03 14.69
CA ALA A 106 6.14 -5.54 16.03
C ALA A 106 7.37 -5.67 16.95
N ALA A 107 8.08 -6.79 16.90
CA ALA A 107 9.31 -7.01 17.65
C ALA A 107 10.43 -6.03 17.24
N ILE A 108 10.54 -5.68 15.97
CA ILE A 108 11.48 -4.62 15.53
C ILE A 108 11.00 -3.26 16.04
N GLY A 109 9.70 -2.96 15.91
CA GLY A 109 9.12 -1.68 16.30
C GLY A 109 9.25 -1.36 17.79
N VAL A 110 9.09 -2.36 18.68
CA VAL A 110 9.20 -2.15 20.13
C VAL A 110 10.62 -1.74 20.57
N ASN A 111 11.64 -2.06 19.77
CA ASN A 111 13.03 -1.67 20.01
C ASN A 111 13.35 -0.26 19.50
N MET A 112 12.43 0.40 18.79
CA MET A 112 12.63 1.77 18.32
C MET A 112 12.21 2.79 19.39
N PRO A 113 13.01 3.85 19.63
CA PRO A 113 12.65 4.88 20.57
C PRO A 113 11.37 5.61 20.12
N ALA A 114 10.41 5.75 21.04
CA ALA A 114 9.26 6.62 20.84
C ALA A 114 9.78 8.06 20.78
N ARG A 115 9.61 8.71 19.62
CA ARG A 115 9.86 10.15 19.45
C ARG A 115 8.59 10.94 19.71
#